data_AF-A0AAD3M2C5-F1
#
_entry.id   AF-A0AAD3M2C5-F1
#
_cell.length_a   1.000
_cell.length_b   1.000
_cell.length_c   1.000
_cell.angle_alpha   90.00
_cell.angle_beta   90.00
_cell.angle_gamma   90.00
#
_symmetry.space_group_name_H-M   'P 1'
#
loop_
_entity.id
_entity.type
_entity.pdbx_description
1 polymer ?
#
loop_
_entity_poly.entity_id
_entity_poly.type
_entity_poly.pdbx_seq_one_letter_code
_entity_poly.pdbx_strand_id
1 'polypeptide(L)'
;MKLFCVTDQQLACIICRDAEEHRGHKFNPLKEAATSLRKELEMGMENLCGDIDATESLASTQREEITKTKRKSQQLMTQIYPDGLRRCTVSEREDEIKYYKHRGGCCRGK
;
A
#
# COMPACT_ATOMS: atom_id res chain seq x y z
N MET A 1 10.29 -45.92 23.12
CA MET A 1 10.98 -44.66 22.71
C MET A 1 10.14 -43.97 21.64
N LYS A 2 9.94 -42.65 21.72
CA LYS A 2 9.18 -41.86 20.73
C LYS A 2 10.16 -41.05 19.87
N LEU A 3 9.97 -41.07 18.56
CA LEU A 3 10.76 -40.37 17.56
C LEU A 3 9.92 -39.28 16.88
N PHE A 4 10.58 -38.35 16.22
CA PHE A 4 9.93 -37.35 15.37
C PHE A 4 10.39 -37.58 13.93
N CYS A 5 9.44 -37.81 13.02
CA CYS A 5 9.68 -37.84 11.60
C CYS A 5 9.79 -36.40 11.10
N VAL A 6 10.97 -35.99 10.65
CA VAL A 6 11.24 -34.63 10.17
C VAL A 6 10.53 -34.36 8.84
N THR A 7 10.48 -35.37 7.96
CA THR A 7 9.85 -35.24 6.64
C THR A 7 8.37 -34.92 6.74
N ASP A 8 7.63 -35.73 7.49
CA ASP A 8 6.18 -35.59 7.66
C ASP A 8 5.77 -34.68 8.82
N GLN A 9 6.75 -34.18 9.59
CA GLN A 9 6.55 -33.36 10.79
C GLN A 9 5.61 -33.99 11.83
N GLN A 10 5.74 -35.29 12.07
CA GLN A 10 4.86 -36.04 12.99
C GLN A 10 5.63 -36.90 14.00
N LEU A 11 4.96 -37.24 15.10
CA LEU A 11 5.49 -38.22 16.06
C LEU A 11 5.35 -39.64 15.52
N ALA A 12 6.42 -40.41 15.61
CA ALA A 12 6.44 -41.80 15.21
C ALA A 12 6.96 -42.69 16.35
N CYS A 13 6.43 -43.90 16.45
CA CYS A 13 7.04 -44.93 17.27
C CYS A 13 8.12 -45.68 16.48
N ILE A 14 8.87 -46.56 17.16
CA ILE A 14 9.93 -47.36 16.54
C ILE A 14 9.40 -48.33 15.47
N ILE A 15 8.15 -48.78 15.59
CA ILE A 15 7.53 -49.67 14.60
C ILE A 15 7.19 -48.86 13.34
N CYS A 16 6.57 -47.70 13.51
CA CYS A 16 6.23 -46.80 12.39
C CYS A 16 7.48 -46.37 11.63
N ARG A 17 8.60 -46.10 12.32
CA ARG A 17 9.87 -45.70 11.67
C ARG A 17 10.29 -46.65 10.55
N ASP A 18 10.09 -47.95 10.75
CA ASP A 18 10.52 -49.00 9.82
C ASP A 18 9.39 -49.42 8.86
N ALA A 19 8.20 -48.81 8.96
CA ALA A 19 7.10 -49.05 8.03
C ALA A 19 7.40 -48.46 6.66
N GLU A 20 6.85 -49.07 5.60
CA GLU A 20 6.99 -48.59 4.22
C GLU A 20 6.57 -47.13 4.04
N GLU A 21 5.57 -46.66 4.80
CA GLU A 21 5.11 -45.26 4.80
C GLU A 21 6.21 -44.25 5.15
N HIS A 22 7.21 -44.67 5.93
CA HIS A 22 8.32 -43.85 6.39
C HIS A 22 9.64 -44.20 5.71
N ARG A 23 9.60 -45.00 4.64
CA ARG A 23 10.80 -45.46 3.94
C ARG A 23 11.60 -44.29 3.38
N GLY A 24 12.81 -44.11 3.89
CA GLY A 24 13.71 -43.01 3.50
C GLY A 24 13.45 -41.69 4.23
N HIS A 25 12.52 -41.64 5.19
CA HIS A 25 12.27 -40.44 5.98
C HIS A 25 13.36 -40.24 7.04
N LYS A 26 13.62 -38.98 7.38
CA LYS A 26 14.59 -38.64 8.42
C LYS A 26 13.89 -38.59 9.78
N PHE A 27 14.52 -39.20 10.78
CA PHE A 27 14.03 -39.20 12.15
C PHE A 27 15.02 -38.56 13.10
N ASN A 28 14.49 -37.79 14.04
CA ASN A 28 15.25 -37.25 15.15
C ASN A 28 14.65 -37.75 16.48
N PRO A 29 15.46 -37.87 17.54
CA PRO A 29 14.94 -38.01 18.89
C PRO A 29 13.99 -36.85 19.21
N LEU A 30 12.88 -37.14 19.89
CA LEU A 30 11.85 -36.14 20.18
C LEU A 30 12.41 -34.89 20.88
N LYS A 31 13.33 -35.06 21.83
CA LYS A 31 13.93 -33.93 22.56
C LYS A 31 14.73 -33.01 21.63
N GLU A 32 15.52 -33.58 20.73
CA GLU A 32 16.32 -32.81 19.78
C GLU A 32 15.42 -32.08 18.78
N ALA A 33 14.42 -32.78 18.22
CA ALA A 33 13.44 -32.18 17.31
C ALA A 33 12.69 -31.02 18.00
N ALA A 34 12.29 -31.19 19.25
CA ALA A 34 11.61 -30.13 20.01
C ALA A 34 12.50 -28.90 20.22
N THR A 35 13.79 -29.09 20.53
CA THR A 35 14.73 -27.97 20.66
C THR A 35 14.94 -27.24 19.34
N SER A 36 15.12 -27.97 18.24
CA SER A 36 15.28 -27.37 16.91
C SER A 36 14.04 -26.59 16.48
N LEU A 37 12.85 -27.18 16.62
CA LEU A 37 11.59 -26.55 16.24
C LEU A 37 11.30 -25.29 17.07
N ARG A 38 11.62 -25.31 18.37
CA ARG A 38 11.49 -24.12 19.21
C ARG A 38 12.35 -22.96 18.73
N LYS A 39 13.62 -23.22 18.38
CA LYS A 39 14.52 -22.18 17.85
C LYS A 39 14.03 -21.63 16.52
N GLU A 40 13.55 -22.49 15.64
CA GLU A 40 12.98 -22.08 14.36
C GLU A 40 11.74 -21.20 14.55
N LEU A 41 10.86 -21.57 15.49
CA LEU A 41 9.69 -20.77 15.85
C LEU A 41 10.08 -19.41 16.45
N GLU A 42 11.04 -19.38 17.37
CA GLU A 42 11.53 -18.13 17.99
C GLU A 42 12.07 -17.16 16.93
N MET A 43 12.94 -17.64 16.04
CA MET A 43 13.46 -16.84 14.92
C MET A 43 12.35 -16.39 13.96
N GLY A 44 11.39 -17.27 13.66
CA GLY A 44 10.23 -16.92 12.85
C GLY A 44 9.38 -15.80 13.47
N MET A 45 9.19 -15.85 14.79
CA MET A 45 8.47 -14.81 15.53
C MET A 45 9.20 -13.47 15.52
N GLU A 46 10.53 -13.46 15.70
CA GLU A 46 11.34 -12.25 15.61
C GLU A 46 11.25 -11.60 14.22
N ASN A 47 11.34 -12.40 13.16
CA ASN A 47 11.20 -11.91 11.78
C ASN A 47 9.80 -11.31 11.53
N LEU A 48 8.74 -12.02 11.94
CA LEU A 48 7.37 -11.53 11.78
C LEU A 48 7.12 -10.23 12.56
N CYS A 49 7.72 -10.08 13.75
CA CYS A 49 7.65 -8.84 14.51
C CYS A 49 8.28 -7.68 13.73
N GLY A 50 9.46 -7.89 13.14
CA GLY A 50 10.11 -6.88 12.30
C GLY A 50 9.29 -6.52 11.05
N ASP A 51 8.69 -7.51 10.39
CA ASP A 51 7.84 -7.27 9.22
C ASP A 51 6.59 -6.45 9.57
N ILE A 52 5.98 -6.70 10.73
CA ILE A 52 4.85 -5.91 11.23
C ILE A 52 5.27 -4.46 11.45
N ASP A 53 6.35 -4.21 12.17
CA ASP A 53 6.85 -2.86 12.47
C ASP A 53 7.18 -2.08 11.18
N ALA A 54 7.82 -2.74 10.22
CA ALA A 54 8.13 -2.16 8.91
C ALA A 54 6.84 -1.82 8.13
N THR A 55 5.87 -2.72 8.14
CA THR A 55 4.58 -2.53 7.46
C THR A 55 3.78 -1.38 8.09
N GLU A 56 3.73 -1.30 9.42
CA GLU A 56 3.05 -0.20 10.12
C GLU A 56 3.70 1.16 9.83
N SER A 57 5.03 1.21 9.83
CA SER A 57 5.79 2.42 9.50
C SER A 57 5.49 2.88 8.06
N LEU A 58 5.54 1.96 7.09
CA LEU A 58 5.19 2.24 5.70
C LEU A 58 3.75 2.75 5.56
N ALA A 59 2.80 2.10 6.22
CA ALA A 59 1.39 2.51 6.18
C ALA A 59 1.20 3.92 6.78
N SER A 60 1.94 4.26 7.84
CA SER A 60 1.93 5.59 8.43
C SER A 60 2.42 6.67 7.46
N THR A 61 3.59 6.45 6.84
CA THR A 61 4.14 7.37 5.83
C THR A 61 3.21 7.53 4.63
N GLN A 62 2.61 6.43 4.15
CA GLN A 62 1.64 6.49 3.06
C GLN A 62 0.42 7.35 3.43
N ARG A 63 -0.13 7.18 4.64
CA ARG A 63 -1.27 8.00 5.12
C ARG A 63 -0.94 9.50 5.17
N GLU A 64 0.28 9.84 5.62
CA GLU A 64 0.73 11.22 5.67
C GLU A 64 0.84 11.84 4.27
N GLU A 65 1.48 11.14 3.32
CA GLU A 65 1.64 11.62 1.96
C GLU A 65 0.30 11.72 1.20
N ILE A 66 -0.65 10.81 1.44
CA ILE A 66 -2.02 10.92 0.92
C ILE A 66 -2.69 12.19 1.46
N THR A 67 -2.58 12.44 2.77
CA THR A 67 -3.19 13.61 3.42
C THR A 67 -2.59 14.91 2.88
N LYS A 68 -1.27 14.97 2.73
CA LYS A 68 -0.54 16.11 2.16
C LYS A 68 -0.92 16.36 0.70
N THR A 69 -1.01 15.30 -0.11
CA THR A 69 -1.45 15.39 -1.52
C THR A 69 -2.89 15.90 -1.62
N LYS A 70 -3.78 15.39 -0.77
CA LYS A 70 -5.17 15.86 -0.68
C LYS A 70 -5.26 17.34 -0.32
N ARG A 71 -4.48 17.79 0.67
CA ARG A 71 -4.41 19.21 1.07
C ARG A 71 -3.92 20.10 -0.08
N LYS A 72 -2.84 19.70 -0.76
CA LYS A 72 -2.32 20.45 -1.92
C LYS A 72 -3.35 20.56 -3.04
N SER A 73 -4.06 19.47 -3.34
CA SER A 73 -5.14 19.47 -4.33
C SER A 73 -6.26 20.44 -3.95
N GLN A 74 -6.72 20.42 -2.69
CA GLN A 74 -7.74 21.36 -2.20
C GLN A 74 -7.26 22.82 -2.29
N GLN A 75 -6.02 23.11 -1.89
CA GLN A 75 -5.44 24.45 -1.99
C GLN A 75 -5.39 24.94 -3.43
N LEU A 76 -4.94 24.09 -4.37
CA LEU A 76 -4.90 24.42 -5.78
C LEU A 76 -6.30 24.65 -6.35
N MET A 77 -7.28 23.84 -5.97
CA MET A 77 -8.68 24.03 -6.35
C MET A 77 -9.20 25.40 -5.88
N THR A 78 -8.92 25.81 -4.65
CA THR A 78 -9.31 27.14 -4.16
C THR A 78 -8.61 28.28 -4.90
N GLN A 79 -7.39 28.08 -5.40
CA GLN A 79 -6.69 29.10 -6.19
C GLN A 79 -7.23 29.20 -7.62
N ILE A 80 -7.60 28.07 -8.24
CA ILE A 80 -8.09 28.05 -9.64
C ILE A 80 -9.56 28.45 -9.75
N TYR A 81 -10.41 28.07 -8.79
CA TYR A 81 -11.86 28.35 -8.84
C TYR A 81 -12.23 29.85 -8.95
N PRO A 82 -11.60 30.81 -8.24
CA PRO A 82 -11.87 32.23 -8.45
C PRO A 82 -11.41 32.73 -9.83
N ASP A 83 -10.42 32.10 -10.47
CA ASP A 83 -9.94 32.46 -11.80
C ASP A 83 -10.89 32.01 -12.92
N GLY A 84 -11.68 30.96 -12.70
CA GLY A 84 -12.76 30.57 -13.61
C GLY A 84 -13.83 31.66 -13.74
N LEU A 85 -14.27 32.24 -12.61
CA LEU A 85 -15.24 33.34 -12.60
C LEU A 85 -14.64 34.63 -13.19
N ARG A 86 -13.37 34.94 -12.87
CA ARG A 86 -12.65 36.06 -13.51
C ARG A 86 -12.54 35.88 -15.03
N ARG A 87 -12.28 34.66 -15.52
CA ARG A 87 -12.22 34.39 -16.96
C ARG A 87 -13.57 34.58 -17.65
N CYS A 88 -14.67 34.10 -17.08
CA CYS A 88 -16.01 34.32 -17.64
C CYS A 88 -16.38 35.80 -17.68
N THR A 89 -16.17 36.53 -16.57
CA THR A 89 -16.45 37.97 -16.52
C THR A 89 -15.61 38.80 -17.48
N VAL A 90 -14.35 38.41 -17.74
CA VAL A 90 -13.52 39.05 -18.77
C VAL A 90 -14.08 38.80 -20.16
N SER A 91 -14.48 37.56 -20.49
CA SER A 91 -15.10 37.22 -21.78
C SER A 91 -16.40 38.00 -22.02
N GLU A 92 -17.27 38.09 -21.00
CA GLU A 92 -18.52 38.85 -21.06
C GLU A 92 -18.26 40.34 -21.35
N ARG A 93 -17.27 40.95 -20.69
CA ARG A 93 -16.87 42.34 -20.93
C ARG A 93 -16.23 42.55 -22.30
N GLU A 94 -15.45 41.59 -22.79
CA GLU A 94 -14.85 41.67 -24.13
C GLU A 94 -15.91 41.66 -25.23
N ASP A 95 -16.95 40.83 -25.08
CA ASP A 95 -18.06 40.76 -26.03
C ASP A 95 -18.94 42.01 -25.99
N GLU A 96 -19.14 42.58 -24.79
CA GLU A 96 -19.82 43.86 -24.61
C GLU A 96 -19.04 45.02 -25.27
N ILE A 97 -17.70 45.07 -25.13
CA ILE A 97 -16.84 46.06 -25.80
C ILE A 97 -16.89 45.88 -27.33
N LYS A 98 -16.89 44.64 -27.84
CA LYS A 98 -17.03 44.38 -29.29
C LYS A 98 -18.39 44.85 -29.81
N TYR A 99 -19.46 44.59 -29.06
CA TYR A 99 -20.82 45.03 -29.38
C TYR A 99 -20.89 46.57 -29.52
N TYR A 100 -20.38 47.32 -28.55
CA TYR A 100 -20.42 48.79 -28.59
C TYR A 100 -19.47 49.39 -29.63
N LYS A 101 -18.32 48.77 -29.92
CA LYS A 101 -17.43 49.20 -31.02
C LYS A 101 -18.08 49.00 -32.39
N HIS A 102 -18.83 47.92 -32.59
CA HIS A 102 -19.54 47.67 -33.84
C HIS A 102 -20.70 48.65 -34.04
N ARG A 103 -21.39 49.02 -32.95
CA ARG A 103 -22.51 49.98 -32.98
C ARG A 103 -22.07 51.45 -33.08
N GLY A 104 -20.91 51.81 -32.53
CA GLY A 104 -20.32 53.15 -32.60
C GLY A 104 -19.56 53.46 -33.90
N GLY A 105 -19.44 52.49 -34.82
CA GLY A 105 -18.67 52.61 -36.06
C GLY A 105 -19.35 53.35 -37.22
N CYS A 106 -20.41 54.14 -36.98
CA CYS A 106 -21.14 54.86 -38.02
C CYS A 106 -21.01 56.38 -37.88
N CYS A 107 -19.78 56.89 -37.96
CA CYS A 107 -19.49 58.30 -38.23
C CYS A 107 -18.24 58.40 -39.11
N ARG A 108 -18.37 58.04 -40.39
CA ARG A 108 -17.45 58.52 -41.44
C ARG A 108 -18.26 59.18 -42.55
N GLY A 109 -18.05 60.49 -42.68
CA GLY A 109 -18.17 61.21 -43.95
C GLY A 109 -19.50 61.91 -44.23
N LYS A 110 -19.61 63.17 -43.80
CA LYS A 110 -20.02 64.26 -44.70
C LYS A 110 -18.97 65.35 -44.62
#